data_AF-A0A8C6NPP6-F1
#
_entry.id   AF-A0A8C6NPP6-F1
#
_cell.length_a   1.000
_cell.length_b   1.000
_cell.length_c   1.000
_cell.angle_alpha   90.00
_cell.angle_beta   90.00
_cell.angle_gamma   90.00
#
_symmetry.space_group_name_H-M   'P 1'
#
loop_
_entity.id
_entity.type
_entity.pdbx_description
1 polymer ?
#
loop_
_entity_poly.entity_id
_entity_poly.type
_entity_poly.pdbx_seq_one_letter_code
_entity_poly.pdbx_strand_id
1 'polypeptide(L)'
;LIQCIMYIYRVIVDIFYQNLSLFFQVLLQLDERKAAGVGLVLSALQKQLSWLPVPYTQQQEEADQYGLCRCCRALTMLAQPFVEEVKKKDENLMSSDEDEEMKTELLKFCMRSLREPLLEADLNRGRKSALWLHAVEIMGILSATKESLSGLLFFTSWRRGTLIDNSLSKESRACLAYLLFVQLISMEGFPAVFRCMLKTSNHAGVEAYIVKNIKNEIQSSMKGNANKWFLGPDLLPLLELVLHLPQGAETDLLTNMDKIMETLNLLRYLLIRDQQLKSSVEMWKELCRIKDQYLKIVRVCISMSRAYYCAELKSLKEDIQLIKTMTTRDVKVSNMSPQVQYQVLQSALVTFDMMESVVVRIEEITEEKLSKMH
;
A
#
# COMPACT_ATOMS: atom_id res chain seq x y z
N LEU A 1 21.43 21.35 9.32
CA LEU A 1 20.51 20.22 9.64
C LEU A 1 20.63 19.07 8.63
N ILE A 2 20.35 19.28 7.34
CA ILE A 2 20.41 18.22 6.30
C ILE A 2 21.80 17.54 6.22
N GLN A 3 22.89 18.32 6.19
CA GLN A 3 24.25 17.75 6.23
C GLN A 3 24.54 16.91 7.49
N CYS A 4 24.01 17.30 8.65
CA CYS A 4 24.16 16.53 9.88
C CYS A 4 23.43 15.18 9.78
N ILE A 5 22.21 15.18 9.24
CA ILE A 5 21.43 13.97 8.99
C ILE A 5 22.17 13.03 8.02
N MET A 6 22.69 13.58 6.91
CA MET A 6 23.48 12.81 5.95
C MET A 6 24.76 12.22 6.57
N TYR A 7 25.44 12.97 7.44
CA TYR A 7 26.61 12.48 8.16
C TYR A 7 26.24 11.32 9.09
N ILE A 8 25.13 11.43 9.83
CA ILE A 8 24.63 10.35 10.69
C ILE A 8 24.38 9.06 9.89
N TYR A 9 23.73 9.15 8.72
CA TYR A 9 23.51 7.97 7.87
C TYR A 9 24.80 7.33 7.38
N ARG A 10 25.80 8.12 7.01
CA ARG A 10 27.13 7.59 6.64
C ARG A 10 27.78 6.84 7.81
N VAL A 11 27.77 7.44 9.00
CA VAL A 11 28.31 6.80 10.21
C VAL A 11 27.58 5.50 10.52
N ILE A 12 26.26 5.44 10.38
CA ILE A 12 25.48 4.20 10.56
C ILE A 12 25.94 3.12 9.58
N VAL A 13 26.13 3.46 8.31
CA VAL A 13 26.60 2.51 7.29
C VAL A 13 28.03 2.04 7.58
N ASP A 14 28.93 2.94 7.96
CA ASP A 14 30.32 2.58 8.27
C ASP A 14 30.38 1.62 9.48
N ILE A 15 29.62 1.92 10.54
CA ILE A 15 29.49 1.04 11.71
C ILE A 15 28.88 -0.30 11.31
N PHE A 16 27.88 -0.30 10.43
CA PHE A 16 27.25 -1.51 9.92
C PHE A 16 28.29 -2.42 9.25
N TYR A 17 29.12 -1.90 8.34
CA TYR A 17 30.12 -2.72 7.63
C TYR A 17 31.27 -3.18 8.53
N GLN A 18 31.70 -2.36 9.49
CA GLN A 18 32.68 -2.76 10.49
C GLN A 18 32.17 -3.95 11.32
N ASN A 19 30.94 -3.85 11.82
CA ASN A 19 30.29 -4.92 12.56
C ASN A 19 30.07 -6.16 11.70
N LEU A 20 29.61 -5.99 10.46
CA LEU A 20 29.38 -7.10 9.52
C LEU A 20 30.65 -7.95 9.34
N SER A 21 31.79 -7.31 9.04
CA SER A 21 33.05 -8.01 8.84
C SER A 21 33.52 -8.74 10.10
N LEU A 22 33.44 -8.08 11.25
CA LEU A 22 33.89 -8.64 12.53
C LEU A 22 33.04 -9.84 12.93
N PHE A 23 31.71 -9.68 12.91
CA PHE A 23 30.79 -10.72 13.35
C PHE A 23 30.76 -11.90 12.39
N PHE A 24 30.89 -11.69 11.08
CA PHE A 24 30.87 -12.80 10.12
C PHE A 24 31.97 -13.82 10.38
N GLN A 25 33.21 -13.36 10.61
CA GLN A 25 34.33 -14.25 10.90
C GLN A 25 34.13 -15.03 12.19
N VAL A 26 33.63 -14.37 13.24
CA VAL A 26 33.37 -14.99 14.54
C VAL A 26 32.27 -16.04 14.43
N LEU A 27 31.14 -15.73 13.77
CA LEU A 27 30.01 -16.64 13.65
C LEU A 27 30.34 -17.93 12.89
N LEU A 28 31.26 -17.87 11.92
CA LEU A 28 31.71 -19.05 11.18
C LEU A 28 32.60 -19.98 12.02
N GLN A 29 33.22 -19.48 13.09
CA GLN A 29 34.11 -20.23 13.98
C GLN A 29 33.40 -20.73 15.25
N LEU A 30 32.11 -20.42 15.45
CA LEU A 30 31.37 -20.87 16.61
C LEU A 30 30.91 -22.33 16.44
N ASP A 31 31.32 -23.19 17.36
CA ASP A 31 30.91 -24.59 17.43
C ASP A 31 29.64 -24.79 18.30
N GLU A 32 29.46 -23.98 19.34
CA GLU A 32 28.29 -24.02 20.25
C GLU A 32 27.48 -22.71 20.20
N ARG A 33 26.14 -22.82 20.36
CA ARG A 33 25.21 -21.68 20.37
C ARG A 33 25.33 -20.77 19.15
N LYS A 34 25.68 -21.36 18.02
CA LYS A 34 25.88 -20.69 16.75
C LYS A 34 24.57 -20.02 16.30
N ALA A 35 23.44 -20.71 16.45
CA ALA A 35 22.11 -20.20 16.12
C ALA A 35 21.78 -18.92 16.92
N ALA A 36 21.92 -18.95 18.24
CA ALA A 36 21.72 -17.79 19.10
C ALA A 36 22.63 -16.62 18.71
N GLY A 37 23.91 -16.89 18.42
CA GLY A 37 24.87 -15.89 17.95
C GLY A 37 24.44 -15.24 16.63
N VAL A 38 24.03 -16.05 15.65
CA VAL A 38 23.51 -15.58 14.36
C VAL A 38 22.27 -14.70 14.57
N GLY A 39 21.34 -15.13 15.40
CA GLY A 39 20.14 -14.37 15.76
C GLY A 39 20.45 -12.98 16.33
N LEU A 40 21.38 -12.91 17.28
CA LEU A 40 21.81 -11.64 17.89
C LEU A 40 22.46 -10.69 16.88
N VAL A 41 23.35 -11.22 16.02
CA VAL A 41 24.04 -10.41 15.01
C VAL A 41 23.07 -9.89 13.96
N LEU A 42 22.21 -10.76 13.41
CA LEU A 42 21.18 -10.35 12.45
C LEU A 42 20.24 -9.32 13.06
N SER A 43 19.82 -9.52 14.31
CA SER A 43 19.00 -8.56 15.06
C SER A 43 19.65 -7.20 15.21
N ALA A 44 20.93 -7.16 15.60
CA ALA A 44 21.66 -5.92 15.82
C ALA A 44 21.87 -5.15 14.51
N LEU A 45 22.25 -5.85 13.44
CA LEU A 45 22.47 -5.24 12.14
C LEU A 45 21.17 -4.76 11.49
N GLN A 46 20.07 -5.51 11.60
CA GLN A 46 18.75 -5.04 11.16
C GLN A 46 18.28 -3.80 11.92
N LYS A 47 18.56 -3.73 13.24
CA LYS A 47 18.26 -2.54 14.03
C LYS A 47 19.10 -1.34 13.61
N GLN A 48 20.31 -1.53 13.08
CA GLN A 48 21.09 -0.43 12.50
C GLN A 48 20.52 -0.01 11.14
N LEU A 49 20.12 -0.99 10.32
CA LEU A 49 19.52 -0.78 9.02
C LEU A 49 18.20 0.01 9.10
N SER A 50 17.36 -0.23 10.12
CA SER A 50 16.06 0.43 10.28
C SER A 50 16.14 1.95 10.50
N TRP A 51 17.32 2.51 10.75
CA TRP A 51 17.51 3.96 10.83
C TRP A 51 17.72 4.62 9.47
N LEU A 52 17.99 3.84 8.42
CA LEU A 52 18.23 4.35 7.08
C LEU A 52 16.89 4.61 6.37
N PRO A 53 16.76 5.72 5.64
CA PRO A 53 15.53 6.04 4.93
C PRO A 53 15.31 5.08 3.75
N VAL A 54 14.06 4.63 3.57
CA VAL A 54 13.65 3.82 2.42
C VAL A 54 13.49 4.72 1.18
N PRO A 55 14.11 4.38 0.04
CA PRO A 55 13.96 5.16 -1.19
C PRO A 55 12.53 5.05 -1.73
N TYR A 56 11.95 6.20 -2.13
CA TYR A 56 10.59 6.28 -2.68
C TYR A 56 10.57 6.32 -4.21
N THR A 57 11.74 6.54 -4.84
CA THR A 57 11.87 6.61 -6.29
C THR A 57 13.00 5.73 -6.79
N GLN A 58 12.88 5.28 -8.03
CA GLN A 58 13.92 4.49 -8.70
C GLN A 58 15.29 5.20 -8.68
N GLN A 59 15.31 6.51 -8.93
CA GLN A 59 16.56 7.29 -8.93
C GLN A 59 17.23 7.30 -7.54
N GLN A 60 16.43 7.37 -6.46
CA GLN A 60 16.95 7.31 -5.10
C GLN A 60 17.50 5.92 -4.78
N GLU A 61 16.81 4.87 -5.23
CA GLU A 61 17.24 3.49 -5.03
C GLU A 61 18.54 3.19 -5.78
N GLU A 62 18.66 3.61 -7.05
CA GLU A 62 19.87 3.46 -7.87
C GLU A 62 21.05 4.27 -7.33
N ALA A 63 20.80 5.49 -6.85
CA ALA A 63 21.83 6.31 -6.24
C ALA A 63 22.33 5.74 -4.90
N ASP A 64 21.47 4.99 -4.20
CA ASP A 64 21.71 4.38 -2.88
C ASP A 64 22.49 5.32 -1.93
N GLN A 65 22.09 6.59 -1.93
CA GLN A 65 22.87 7.67 -1.29
C GLN A 65 23.11 7.39 0.20
N TYR A 66 22.11 6.79 0.86
CA TYR A 66 22.11 6.46 2.27
C TYR A 66 22.57 5.04 2.57
N GLY A 67 22.74 4.18 1.56
CA GLY A 67 23.31 2.85 1.71
C GLY A 67 22.39 1.73 2.15
N LEU A 68 21.09 1.97 2.18
CA LEU A 68 20.13 0.95 2.53
C LEU A 68 20.25 -0.27 1.60
N CYS A 69 20.33 -0.06 0.28
CA CYS A 69 20.28 -1.16 -0.70
C CYS A 69 21.52 -2.06 -0.60
N ARG A 70 22.72 -1.45 -0.51
CA ARG A 70 23.95 -2.22 -0.32
C ARG A 70 23.96 -2.95 1.03
N CYS A 71 23.45 -2.34 2.10
CA CYS A 71 23.37 -2.99 3.41
C CYS A 71 22.37 -4.15 3.42
N CYS A 72 21.20 -4.04 2.77
CA CYS A 72 20.27 -5.15 2.55
C CYS A 72 20.93 -6.33 1.86
N ARG A 73 21.65 -6.08 0.76
CA ARG A 73 22.38 -7.12 0.03
C ARG A 73 23.44 -7.79 0.90
N ALA A 74 24.19 -7.00 1.66
CA ALA A 74 25.23 -7.49 2.56
C ALA A 74 24.64 -8.35 3.70
N LEU A 75 23.48 -7.98 4.25
CA LEU A 75 22.75 -8.80 5.23
C LEU A 75 22.33 -10.14 4.67
N THR A 76 21.77 -10.19 3.46
CA THR A 76 21.42 -11.47 2.85
C THR A 76 22.66 -12.33 2.65
N MET A 77 23.75 -11.75 2.15
CA MET A 77 25.01 -12.47 1.95
C MET A 77 25.57 -13.05 3.25
N LEU A 78 25.43 -12.33 4.38
CA LEU A 78 25.79 -12.81 5.71
C LEU A 78 24.92 -14.01 6.13
N ALA A 79 23.62 -13.97 5.87
CA ALA A 79 22.69 -15.03 6.25
C ALA A 79 22.89 -16.32 5.42
N GLN A 80 23.32 -16.19 4.15
CA GLN A 80 23.33 -17.28 3.18
C GLN A 80 24.04 -18.58 3.64
N PRO A 81 25.23 -18.56 4.26
CA PRO A 81 25.89 -19.79 4.71
C PRO A 81 25.05 -20.59 5.71
N PHE A 82 24.32 -19.92 6.59
CA PHE A 82 23.45 -20.55 7.59
C PHE A 82 22.16 -21.11 6.96
N VAL A 83 21.66 -20.44 5.91
CA VAL A 83 20.53 -20.93 5.11
C VAL A 83 20.90 -22.22 4.39
N GLU A 84 22.10 -22.31 3.82
CA GLU A 84 22.59 -23.54 3.18
C GLU A 84 22.86 -24.65 4.20
N GLU A 85 23.27 -24.31 5.42
CA GLU A 85 23.41 -25.28 6.52
C GLU A 85 22.06 -25.91 6.88
N VAL A 86 21.01 -25.10 7.02
CA VAL A 86 19.64 -25.56 7.29
C VAL A 86 19.12 -26.45 6.16
N LYS A 87 19.35 -26.08 4.89
CA LYS A 87 18.93 -26.91 3.73
C LYS A 87 19.57 -28.30 3.74
N LYS A 88 20.88 -28.37 3.98
CA LYS A 88 21.64 -29.64 3.95
C LYS A 88 21.26 -30.59 5.09
N LYS A 89 21.07 -30.07 6.30
CA LYS A 89 20.76 -30.91 7.46
C LYS A 89 19.35 -31.49 7.41
N ASP A 90 18.41 -30.75 6.81
CA ASP A 90 17.02 -31.19 6.69
C ASP A 90 16.83 -32.36 5.69
N GLU A 91 17.75 -32.54 4.73
CA GLU A 91 17.81 -33.73 3.87
C GLU A 91 18.19 -35.01 4.63
N ASN A 92 18.85 -34.87 5.80
CA ASN A 92 19.36 -35.98 6.60
C ASN A 92 18.39 -36.45 7.71
N LEU A 93 17.15 -35.96 7.75
CA LEU A 93 16.02 -36.41 8.60
C LEU A 93 16.22 -36.34 10.14
N MET A 94 17.37 -35.92 10.65
CA MET A 94 17.62 -35.71 12.08
C MET A 94 17.74 -34.20 12.36
N SER A 95 16.72 -33.60 12.99
CA SER A 95 16.77 -32.21 13.45
C SER A 95 17.30 -32.12 14.88
N SER A 96 18.41 -31.41 15.08
CA SER A 96 18.89 -31.07 16.42
C SER A 96 18.16 -29.82 16.95
N ASP A 97 18.18 -29.62 18.27
CA ASP A 97 17.63 -28.40 18.90
C ASP A 97 18.29 -27.13 18.35
N GLU A 98 19.58 -27.19 18.01
CA GLU A 98 20.35 -26.09 17.39
C GLU A 98 19.84 -25.79 15.97
N ASP A 99 19.43 -26.79 15.21
CA ASP A 99 18.92 -26.60 13.85
C ASP A 99 17.53 -25.93 13.85
N GLU A 100 16.68 -26.32 14.81
CA GLU A 100 15.38 -25.68 15.02
C GLU A 100 15.54 -24.24 15.55
N GLU A 101 16.54 -23.99 16.40
CA GLU A 101 16.90 -22.63 16.81
C GLU A 101 17.41 -21.79 15.62
N MET A 102 18.25 -22.36 14.74
CA MET A 102 18.72 -21.68 13.54
C MET A 102 17.58 -21.31 12.60
N LYS A 103 16.64 -22.24 12.35
CA LYS A 103 15.41 -21.97 11.58
C LYS A 103 14.61 -20.82 12.20
N THR A 104 14.48 -20.83 13.53
CA THR A 104 13.77 -19.80 14.30
C THR A 104 14.41 -18.41 14.14
N GLU A 105 15.74 -18.32 14.23
CA GLU A 105 16.46 -17.05 14.07
C GLU A 105 16.45 -16.52 12.63
N LEU A 106 16.57 -17.41 11.63
CA LEU A 106 16.41 -17.04 10.22
C LEU A 106 14.99 -16.57 9.90
N LEU A 107 13.97 -17.18 10.51
CA LEU A 107 12.58 -16.74 10.37
C LEU A 107 12.38 -15.36 10.99
N LYS A 108 12.93 -15.10 12.18
CA LYS A 108 12.90 -13.76 12.82
C LYS A 108 13.56 -12.71 11.92
N PHE A 109 14.70 -13.05 11.31
CA PHE A 109 15.36 -12.20 10.33
C PHE A 109 14.44 -11.87 9.15
N CYS A 110 13.81 -12.89 8.54
CA CYS A 110 12.90 -12.68 7.41
C CYS A 110 11.72 -11.78 7.78
N MET A 111 11.07 -12.03 8.92
CA MET A 111 9.91 -11.24 9.36
C MET A 111 10.31 -9.78 9.59
N ARG A 112 11.47 -9.52 10.20
CA ARG A 112 11.96 -8.15 10.38
C ARG A 112 12.25 -7.45 9.06
N SER A 113 12.87 -8.14 8.09
CA SER A 113 13.13 -7.57 6.76
C SER A 113 11.84 -7.28 5.98
N LEU A 114 10.82 -8.12 6.15
CA LEU A 114 9.48 -7.89 5.57
C LEU A 114 8.81 -6.64 6.14
N ARG A 115 8.98 -6.37 7.44
CA ARG A 115 8.48 -5.13 8.07
C ARG A 115 9.30 -3.92 7.64
N GLU A 116 10.62 -3.98 7.75
CA GLU A 116 11.52 -2.87 7.43
C GLU A 116 12.76 -3.44 6.73
N PRO A 117 13.10 -3.00 5.51
CA PRO A 117 12.51 -1.87 4.78
C PRO A 117 11.35 -2.25 3.83
N LEU A 118 11.03 -3.53 3.66
CA LEU A 118 10.22 -3.99 2.52
C LEU A 118 8.76 -3.52 2.54
N LEU A 119 8.17 -3.26 3.71
CA LEU A 119 6.80 -2.75 3.81
C LEU A 119 6.63 -1.37 3.15
N GLU A 120 7.65 -0.53 3.23
CA GLU A 120 7.63 0.85 2.72
C GLU A 120 8.21 0.97 1.29
N ALA A 121 8.79 -0.11 0.76
CA ALA A 121 9.47 -0.11 -0.53
C ALA A 121 8.49 -0.18 -1.71
N ASP A 122 8.84 0.47 -2.84
CA ASP A 122 8.14 0.28 -4.13
C ASP A 122 8.55 -1.07 -4.77
N LEU A 123 7.86 -2.15 -4.37
CA LEU A 123 8.14 -3.51 -4.83
C LEU A 123 7.50 -3.80 -6.19
N ASN A 124 8.18 -3.41 -7.27
CA ASN A 124 7.71 -3.66 -8.63
C ASN A 124 8.45 -4.84 -9.30
N ARG A 125 7.73 -5.95 -9.51
CA ARG A 125 8.25 -7.15 -10.21
C ARG A 125 8.87 -6.88 -11.57
N GLY A 126 8.35 -5.91 -12.32
CA GLY A 126 8.83 -5.60 -13.67
C GLY A 126 10.18 -4.89 -13.71
N ARG A 127 10.58 -4.22 -12.63
CA ARG A 127 11.80 -3.39 -12.58
C ARG A 127 13.02 -4.10 -12.02
N LYS A 128 12.84 -5.18 -11.26
CA LYS A 128 13.92 -5.93 -10.59
C LYS A 128 14.91 -5.02 -9.82
N SER A 129 14.37 -4.09 -9.05
CA SER A 129 15.16 -3.16 -8.24
C SER A 129 15.94 -3.87 -7.11
N ALA A 130 16.84 -3.18 -6.43
CA ALA A 130 17.66 -3.76 -5.36
C ALA A 130 16.81 -4.26 -4.18
N LEU A 131 15.79 -3.50 -3.78
CA LEU A 131 14.83 -3.88 -2.74
C LEU A 131 13.91 -5.02 -3.20
N TRP A 132 13.56 -5.07 -4.50
CA TRP A 132 12.88 -6.23 -5.07
C TRP A 132 13.73 -7.50 -4.99
N LEU A 133 15.01 -7.42 -5.35
CA LEU A 133 15.93 -8.55 -5.24
C LEU A 133 16.08 -9.00 -3.78
N HIS A 134 16.17 -8.05 -2.85
CA HIS A 134 16.16 -8.36 -1.42
C HIS A 134 14.87 -9.08 -1.00
N ALA A 135 13.70 -8.63 -1.46
CA ALA A 135 12.44 -9.33 -1.19
C ALA A 135 12.44 -10.77 -1.74
N VAL A 136 12.95 -10.99 -2.95
CA VAL A 136 13.09 -12.33 -3.55
C VAL A 136 14.02 -13.21 -2.71
N GLU A 137 15.14 -12.67 -2.23
CA GLU A 137 16.06 -13.37 -1.34
C GLU A 137 15.39 -13.75 -0.01
N ILE A 138 14.67 -12.82 0.64
CA ILE A 138 13.91 -13.09 1.87
C ILE A 138 12.87 -14.19 1.65
N MET A 139 12.14 -14.16 0.53
CA MET A 139 11.20 -15.23 0.17
C MET A 139 11.91 -16.57 -0.04
N GLY A 140 13.13 -16.56 -0.61
CA GLY A 140 13.98 -17.74 -0.75
C GLY A 140 14.42 -18.32 0.59
N ILE A 141 14.77 -17.47 1.56
CA ILE A 141 15.14 -17.89 2.91
C ILE A 141 13.93 -18.47 3.64
N LEU A 142 12.76 -17.83 3.57
CA LEU A 142 11.51 -18.38 4.13
C LEU A 142 11.17 -19.76 3.56
N SER A 143 11.40 -19.97 2.25
CA SER A 143 11.19 -21.29 1.65
C SER A 143 12.19 -22.33 2.17
N ALA A 144 13.41 -21.91 2.52
CA ALA A 144 14.46 -22.80 3.01
C ALA A 144 14.22 -23.28 4.45
N THR A 145 13.53 -22.49 5.29
CA THR A 145 13.15 -22.92 6.64
C THR A 145 12.04 -23.98 6.63
N LYS A 146 11.39 -24.23 5.48
CA LYS A 146 10.25 -25.14 5.27
C LYS A 146 9.06 -24.90 6.20
N GLU A 147 8.99 -23.72 6.80
CA GLU A 147 7.83 -23.28 7.55
C GLU A 147 6.64 -23.12 6.63
N SER A 148 5.47 -23.52 7.11
CA SER A 148 4.25 -23.41 6.31
C SER A 148 3.94 -21.94 6.06
N LEU A 149 3.96 -21.49 4.79
CA LEU A 149 3.56 -20.12 4.44
C LEU A 149 2.13 -19.82 4.89
N SER A 150 1.23 -20.82 4.85
CA SER A 150 -0.13 -20.67 5.39
C SER A 150 -0.11 -20.61 6.93
N GLY A 151 0.80 -21.35 7.57
CA GLY A 151 1.17 -21.21 8.98
C GLY A 151 1.53 -19.77 9.34
N LEU A 152 2.51 -19.21 8.63
CA LEU A 152 3.04 -17.85 8.86
C LEU A 152 2.00 -16.76 8.60
N LEU A 153 1.13 -16.93 7.61
CA LEU A 153 0.10 -15.95 7.25
C LEU A 153 -1.12 -16.00 8.19
N PHE A 154 -1.67 -17.19 8.41
CA PHE A 154 -3.01 -17.35 8.96
C PHE A 154 -3.04 -17.84 10.41
N PHE A 155 -1.97 -18.46 10.91
CA PHE A 155 -1.92 -18.95 12.28
C PHE A 155 -1.10 -18.00 13.16
N THR A 156 -1.65 -17.65 14.33
CA THR A 156 -0.95 -16.85 15.35
C THR A 156 0.08 -17.66 16.14
N SER A 157 0.13 -18.98 15.94
CA SER A 157 0.95 -19.87 16.76
C SER A 157 2.39 -19.89 16.28
N TRP A 158 3.15 -18.83 16.58
CA TRP A 158 4.57 -19.00 16.83
C TRP A 158 4.69 -19.83 18.12
N ARG A 159 4.69 -21.16 18.00
CA ARG A 159 4.85 -22.09 19.13
C ARG A 159 6.29 -22.05 19.62
N ARG A 160 6.61 -21.05 20.44
CA ARG A 160 7.59 -21.05 21.55
C ARG A 160 8.00 -19.61 21.83
N GLY A 161 7.39 -19.01 22.85
CA GLY A 161 8.03 -18.11 23.84
C GLY A 161 8.94 -16.95 23.43
N THR A 162 9.17 -16.64 22.16
CA THR A 162 10.07 -15.55 21.77
C THR A 162 9.27 -14.33 21.33
N LEU A 163 9.44 -13.24 22.07
CA LEU A 163 8.93 -11.89 21.84
C LEU A 163 9.27 -11.39 20.43
N ILE A 164 8.44 -11.73 19.44
CA ILE A 164 8.15 -10.79 18.36
C ILE A 164 6.87 -10.12 18.81
N ASP A 165 6.93 -8.81 19.11
CA ASP A 165 5.76 -8.01 19.47
C ASP A 165 4.61 -8.27 18.48
N ASN A 166 3.40 -8.44 18.99
CA ASN A 166 2.22 -8.76 18.20
C ASN A 166 1.93 -7.71 17.12
N SER A 167 2.43 -6.47 17.31
CA SER A 167 2.45 -5.42 16.29
C SER A 167 3.34 -5.85 15.12
N LEU A 168 4.65 -6.01 15.34
CA LEU A 168 5.69 -6.42 14.37
C LEU A 168 5.27 -7.60 13.48
N SER A 169 4.51 -8.53 14.03
CA SER A 169 3.98 -9.69 13.31
C SER A 169 2.94 -9.33 12.23
N LYS A 170 2.11 -8.32 12.44
CA LYS A 170 1.03 -7.94 11.50
C LYS A 170 1.58 -7.28 10.25
N GLU A 171 2.49 -6.31 10.37
CA GLU A 171 3.03 -5.63 9.19
C GLU A 171 3.88 -6.58 8.35
N SER A 172 4.71 -7.41 8.99
CA SER A 172 5.48 -8.44 8.31
C SER A 172 4.59 -9.40 7.52
N ARG A 173 3.48 -9.85 8.12
CA ARG A 173 2.49 -10.71 7.45
C ARG A 173 1.77 -9.99 6.32
N ALA A 174 1.49 -8.71 6.45
CA ALA A 174 0.89 -7.91 5.39
C ALA A 174 1.83 -7.81 4.18
N CYS A 175 3.13 -7.52 4.41
CA CYS A 175 4.14 -7.52 3.36
C CYS A 175 4.28 -8.91 2.71
N LEU A 176 4.32 -9.98 3.50
CA LEU A 176 4.34 -11.36 2.99
C LEU A 176 3.11 -11.70 2.15
N ALA A 177 1.91 -11.33 2.61
CA ALA A 177 0.66 -11.53 1.88
C ALA A 177 0.66 -10.77 0.55
N TYR A 178 1.18 -9.53 0.54
CA TYR A 178 1.34 -8.75 -0.68
C TYR A 178 2.29 -9.42 -1.67
N LEU A 179 3.48 -9.84 -1.21
CA LEU A 179 4.46 -10.54 -2.05
C LEU A 179 3.90 -11.84 -2.64
N LEU A 180 3.15 -12.62 -1.84
CA LEU A 180 2.58 -13.89 -2.30
C LEU A 180 1.37 -13.69 -3.20
N PHE A 181 0.35 -12.99 -2.72
CA PHE A 181 -0.92 -12.95 -3.42
C PHE A 181 -0.94 -11.92 -4.55
N VAL A 182 -0.31 -10.75 -4.38
CA VAL A 182 -0.29 -9.72 -5.42
C VAL A 182 0.88 -9.94 -6.37
N GLN A 183 2.11 -10.01 -5.87
CA GLN A 183 3.29 -10.01 -6.74
C GLN A 183 3.58 -11.36 -7.41
N LEU A 184 3.42 -12.47 -6.68
CA LEU A 184 3.72 -13.81 -7.17
C LEU A 184 2.52 -14.46 -7.89
N ILE A 185 1.36 -14.51 -7.22
CA ILE A 185 0.14 -15.15 -7.75
C ILE A 185 -0.58 -14.24 -8.76
N SER A 186 -0.39 -12.91 -8.67
CA SER A 186 -1.16 -11.94 -9.46
C SER A 186 -2.66 -12.10 -9.24
N MET A 187 -3.07 -12.15 -7.96
CA MET A 187 -4.47 -12.31 -7.55
C MET A 187 -5.40 -11.24 -8.16
N GLU A 188 -4.84 -10.08 -8.48
CA GLU A 188 -5.50 -8.96 -9.17
C GLU A 188 -6.01 -9.32 -10.56
N GLY A 189 -5.47 -10.37 -11.20
CA GLY A 189 -6.01 -10.88 -12.48
C GLY A 189 -7.35 -11.64 -12.34
N PHE A 190 -7.80 -11.93 -11.12
CA PHE A 190 -9.03 -12.69 -10.86
C PHE A 190 -10.19 -11.77 -10.44
N PRO A 191 -11.22 -11.61 -11.28
CA PRO A 191 -12.34 -10.70 -10.98
C PRO A 191 -13.09 -10.99 -9.68
N ALA A 192 -13.16 -12.27 -9.28
CA ALA A 192 -13.79 -12.67 -8.03
C ALA A 192 -13.09 -12.08 -6.79
N VAL A 193 -11.77 -11.87 -6.87
CA VAL A 193 -10.98 -11.29 -5.79
C VAL A 193 -11.36 -9.82 -5.60
N PHE A 194 -11.48 -9.04 -6.68
CA PHE A 194 -11.95 -7.65 -6.60
C PHE A 194 -13.36 -7.55 -6.01
N ARG A 195 -14.28 -8.42 -6.43
CA ARG A 195 -15.64 -8.46 -5.86
C ARG A 195 -15.64 -8.73 -4.36
N CYS A 196 -14.80 -9.66 -3.91
CA CYS A 196 -14.66 -9.99 -2.50
C CYS A 196 -14.10 -8.79 -1.73
N MET A 197 -12.96 -8.25 -2.18
CA MET A 197 -12.30 -7.14 -1.48
C MET A 197 -13.15 -5.88 -1.42
N LEU A 198 -13.90 -5.52 -2.48
CA LEU A 198 -14.83 -4.39 -2.46
C LEU A 198 -16.00 -4.57 -1.46
N LYS A 199 -16.40 -5.81 -1.18
CA LYS A 199 -17.49 -6.12 -0.25
C LYS A 199 -17.04 -6.23 1.20
N THR A 200 -15.78 -6.61 1.44
CA THR A 200 -15.24 -6.83 2.78
C THR A 200 -14.39 -5.68 3.30
N SER A 201 -13.91 -4.81 2.41
CA SER A 201 -13.21 -3.58 2.81
C SER A 201 -14.19 -2.60 3.45
N ASN A 202 -13.68 -1.82 4.41
CA ASN A 202 -14.42 -0.74 5.06
C ASN A 202 -13.56 0.53 5.18
N HIS A 203 -12.62 0.70 4.25
CA HIS A 203 -11.67 1.81 4.25
C HIS A 203 -11.56 2.38 2.84
N ALA A 204 -11.96 3.65 2.66
CA ALA A 204 -12.04 4.30 1.36
C ALA A 204 -10.72 4.28 0.58
N GLY A 205 -9.57 4.44 1.26
CA GLY A 205 -8.27 4.35 0.61
C GLY A 205 -7.91 2.95 0.07
N VAL A 206 -8.36 1.89 0.75
CA VAL A 206 -8.15 0.50 0.28
C VAL A 206 -9.07 0.23 -0.90
N GLU A 207 -10.33 0.67 -0.81
CA GLU A 207 -11.28 0.57 -1.92
C GLU A 207 -10.81 1.36 -3.14
N ALA A 208 -10.25 2.55 -2.97
CA ALA A 208 -9.62 3.33 -4.03
C ALA A 208 -8.47 2.55 -4.68
N TYR A 209 -7.58 1.95 -3.87
CA TYR A 209 -6.51 1.09 -4.39
C TYR A 209 -7.05 -0.10 -5.20
N ILE A 210 -8.15 -0.72 -4.76
CA ILE A 210 -8.80 -1.80 -5.50
C ILE A 210 -9.35 -1.30 -6.84
N VAL A 211 -10.03 -0.15 -6.86
CA VAL A 211 -10.56 0.48 -8.09
C VAL A 211 -9.42 0.82 -9.06
N LYS A 212 -8.30 1.32 -8.55
CA LYS A 212 -7.09 1.58 -9.34
C LYS A 212 -6.55 0.30 -9.99
N ASN A 213 -6.54 -0.83 -9.29
CA ASN A 213 -6.10 -2.11 -9.87
C ASN A 213 -7.09 -2.67 -10.90
N ILE A 214 -8.40 -2.49 -10.69
CA ILE A 214 -9.40 -2.81 -11.72
C ILE A 214 -9.12 -2.03 -13.01
N LYS A 215 -8.83 -0.72 -12.89
CA LYS A 215 -8.45 0.12 -14.04
C LYS A 215 -7.17 -0.39 -14.72
N ASN A 216 -6.17 -0.80 -13.95
CA ASN A 216 -4.92 -1.35 -14.49
C ASN A 216 -5.16 -2.65 -15.27
N GLU A 217 -5.98 -3.57 -14.75
CA GLU A 217 -6.34 -4.81 -15.44
C GLU A 217 -7.08 -4.54 -16.75
N ILE A 218 -8.06 -3.62 -16.73
CA ILE A 218 -8.77 -3.21 -17.96
C ILE A 218 -7.78 -2.64 -18.98
N GLN A 219 -6.84 -1.79 -18.54
CA GLN A 219 -5.80 -1.23 -19.41
C GLN A 219 -4.86 -2.30 -19.97
N SER A 220 -4.47 -3.29 -19.17
CA SER A 220 -3.63 -4.41 -19.60
C SER A 220 -4.36 -5.26 -20.64
N SER A 221 -5.63 -5.63 -20.38
CA SER A 221 -6.47 -6.38 -21.31
C SER A 221 -6.63 -5.67 -22.66
N MET A 222 -6.79 -4.35 -22.64
CA MET A 222 -6.88 -3.52 -23.86
C MET A 222 -5.60 -3.56 -24.72
N LYS A 223 -4.42 -3.81 -24.12
CA LYS A 223 -3.13 -3.88 -24.85
C LYS A 223 -2.88 -5.25 -25.51
N GLY A 224 -3.83 -6.17 -25.47
CA GLY A 224 -3.76 -7.47 -26.15
C GLY A 224 -3.11 -8.59 -25.34
N ASN A 225 -2.69 -8.31 -24.10
CA ASN A 225 -2.20 -9.31 -23.15
C ASN A 225 -3.16 -9.33 -21.95
N ALA A 226 -3.86 -10.45 -21.78
CA ALA A 226 -4.64 -10.86 -20.60
C ALA A 226 -6.16 -10.58 -20.55
N ASN A 227 -6.82 -11.59 -19.96
CA ASN A 227 -8.21 -11.75 -19.51
C ASN A 227 -9.32 -10.91 -20.20
N LYS A 228 -10.02 -11.54 -21.16
CA LYS A 228 -11.18 -10.94 -21.86
C LYS A 228 -12.35 -10.58 -20.94
N TRP A 229 -12.40 -11.14 -19.73
CA TRP A 229 -13.43 -10.83 -18.74
C TRP A 229 -13.52 -9.32 -18.45
N PHE A 230 -12.38 -8.61 -18.47
CA PHE A 230 -12.31 -7.16 -18.22
C PHE A 230 -12.67 -6.28 -19.44
N LEU A 231 -13.07 -6.86 -20.57
CA LEU A 231 -13.41 -6.11 -21.80
C LEU A 231 -14.86 -6.30 -22.24
N GLY A 232 -15.57 -7.26 -21.65
CA GLY A 232 -16.89 -7.69 -22.07
C GLY A 232 -17.97 -7.45 -21.01
N PRO A 233 -19.23 -7.85 -21.29
CA PRO A 233 -20.37 -7.62 -20.40
C PRO A 233 -20.16 -8.19 -18.99
N ASP A 234 -19.29 -9.18 -18.82
CA ASP A 234 -18.92 -9.74 -17.52
C ASP A 234 -18.28 -8.71 -16.56
N LEU A 235 -17.69 -7.62 -17.09
CA LEU A 235 -17.16 -6.51 -16.31
C LEU A 235 -18.29 -5.69 -15.63
N LEU A 236 -19.49 -5.63 -16.22
CA LEU A 236 -20.57 -4.74 -15.77
C LEU A 236 -20.94 -4.93 -14.31
N PRO A 237 -21.14 -6.16 -13.78
CA PRO A 237 -21.53 -6.31 -12.39
C PRO A 237 -20.35 -6.10 -11.41
N LEU A 238 -19.11 -5.93 -11.89
CA LEU A 238 -18.01 -5.39 -11.08
C LEU A 238 -18.05 -3.85 -11.09
N LEU A 239 -18.34 -3.23 -12.24
CA LEU A 239 -18.54 -1.79 -12.32
C LEU A 239 -19.72 -1.31 -11.49
N GLU A 240 -20.82 -2.07 -11.41
CA GLU A 240 -21.95 -1.76 -10.51
C GLU A 240 -21.53 -1.74 -9.03
N LEU A 241 -20.58 -2.59 -8.63
CA LEU A 241 -20.05 -2.56 -7.26
C LEU A 241 -19.14 -1.34 -7.01
N VAL A 242 -18.39 -0.92 -8.03
CA VAL A 242 -17.48 0.24 -7.94
C VAL A 242 -18.24 1.56 -8.00
N LEU A 243 -19.21 1.67 -8.91
CA LEU A 243 -20.04 2.85 -9.18
C LEU A 243 -21.27 2.87 -8.28
N HIS A 244 -21.04 2.68 -6.99
CA HIS A 244 -22.09 2.64 -5.98
C HIS A 244 -21.67 3.37 -4.70
N LEU A 245 -22.60 4.15 -4.13
CA LEU A 245 -22.47 4.78 -2.83
C LEU A 245 -23.49 4.13 -1.88
N PRO A 246 -23.06 3.33 -0.89
CA PRO A 246 -23.99 2.53 -0.08
C PRO A 246 -24.91 3.37 0.79
N GLN A 247 -24.48 4.54 1.26
CA GLN A 247 -25.34 5.49 1.99
C GLN A 247 -26.06 6.48 1.06
N GLY A 248 -25.94 6.31 -0.26
CA GLY A 248 -26.58 7.18 -1.25
C GLY A 248 -26.25 8.66 -1.03
N ALA A 249 -27.29 9.48 -0.92
CA ALA A 249 -27.16 10.93 -0.72
C ALA A 249 -26.54 11.31 0.64
N GLU A 250 -26.56 10.41 1.63
CA GLU A 250 -26.05 10.62 2.98
C GLU A 250 -24.55 10.28 3.11
N THR A 251 -23.92 9.80 2.03
CA THR A 251 -22.48 9.48 2.05
C THR A 251 -21.65 10.73 2.39
N ASP A 252 -20.80 10.61 3.41
CA ASP A 252 -19.76 11.59 3.69
C ASP A 252 -18.69 11.58 2.59
N LEU A 253 -18.69 12.64 1.78
CA LEU A 253 -17.77 12.83 0.66
C LEU A 253 -16.31 12.93 1.09
N LEU A 254 -16.01 13.56 2.23
CA LEU A 254 -14.62 13.75 2.66
C LEU A 254 -14.02 12.44 3.14
N THR A 255 -14.79 11.67 3.92
CA THR A 255 -14.37 10.33 4.36
C THR A 255 -14.16 9.37 3.18
N ASN A 256 -14.93 9.53 2.09
CA ASN A 256 -14.88 8.67 0.91
C ASN A 256 -14.12 9.28 -0.28
N MET A 257 -13.38 10.37 -0.08
CA MET A 257 -12.86 11.17 -1.19
C MET A 257 -11.93 10.39 -2.12
N ASP A 258 -11.05 9.57 -1.56
CA ASP A 258 -10.09 8.77 -2.32
C ASP A 258 -10.81 7.77 -3.24
N LYS A 259 -11.83 7.09 -2.70
CA LYS A 259 -12.64 6.12 -3.45
C LYS A 259 -13.43 6.82 -4.56
N ILE A 260 -14.11 7.91 -4.22
CA ILE A 260 -14.95 8.65 -5.17
C ILE A 260 -14.09 9.18 -6.32
N MET A 261 -12.94 9.79 -6.01
CA MET A 261 -12.04 10.31 -7.03
C MET A 261 -11.46 9.22 -7.92
N GLU A 262 -11.04 8.08 -7.36
CA GLU A 262 -10.53 6.97 -8.17
C GLU A 262 -11.63 6.33 -9.02
N THR A 263 -12.86 6.20 -8.50
CA THR A 263 -14.04 5.74 -9.24
C THR A 263 -14.40 6.68 -10.40
N LEU A 264 -14.41 7.99 -10.18
CA LEU A 264 -14.62 8.98 -11.25
C LEU A 264 -13.50 8.90 -12.30
N ASN A 265 -12.25 8.72 -11.87
CA ASN A 265 -11.11 8.55 -12.79
C ASN A 265 -11.20 7.25 -13.62
N LEU A 266 -11.67 6.14 -13.04
CA LEU A 266 -11.96 4.90 -13.78
C LEU A 266 -13.05 5.15 -14.81
N LEU A 267 -14.17 5.76 -14.42
CA LEU A 267 -15.29 6.04 -15.31
C LEU A 267 -14.86 6.94 -16.48
N ARG A 268 -14.14 8.02 -16.20
CA ARG A 268 -13.53 8.88 -17.22
C ARG A 268 -12.62 8.10 -18.16
N TYR A 269 -11.79 7.18 -17.64
CA TYR A 269 -10.91 6.35 -18.45
C TYR A 269 -11.70 5.46 -19.42
N LEU A 270 -12.76 4.79 -18.95
CA LEU A 270 -13.62 3.92 -19.74
C LEU A 270 -14.29 4.67 -20.90
N LEU A 271 -14.82 5.87 -20.62
CA LEU A 271 -15.53 6.68 -21.61
C LEU A 271 -14.58 7.27 -22.68
N ILE A 272 -13.33 7.59 -22.31
CA ILE A 272 -12.31 8.04 -23.27
C ILE A 272 -11.89 6.89 -24.21
N ARG A 273 -11.79 5.67 -23.69
CA ARG A 273 -11.32 4.46 -24.41
C ARG A 273 -12.45 3.65 -25.07
N ASP A 274 -13.60 4.27 -25.29
CA ASP A 274 -14.83 3.66 -25.82
C ASP A 274 -14.63 2.74 -27.04
N GLN A 275 -13.78 3.10 -28.00
CA GLN A 275 -13.57 2.33 -29.23
C GLN A 275 -13.16 0.87 -29.00
N GLN A 276 -12.52 0.55 -27.87
CA GLN A 276 -12.11 -0.81 -27.52
C GLN A 276 -13.16 -1.55 -26.68
N LEU A 277 -14.06 -0.82 -26.01
CA LEU A 277 -15.18 -1.36 -25.22
C LEU A 277 -16.45 -1.55 -26.07
N LYS A 278 -16.54 -0.90 -27.25
CA LYS A 278 -17.65 -0.93 -28.21
C LYS A 278 -17.94 -2.27 -28.89
N SER A 279 -17.46 -3.39 -28.34
CA SER A 279 -17.77 -4.71 -28.89
C SER A 279 -19.27 -5.04 -28.88
N SER A 280 -20.08 -4.38 -28.02
CA SER A 280 -21.55 -4.41 -28.10
C SER A 280 -22.19 -3.07 -27.74
N VAL A 281 -23.22 -2.68 -28.49
CA VAL A 281 -24.03 -1.47 -28.24
C VAL A 281 -24.73 -1.57 -26.88
N GLU A 282 -25.10 -2.78 -26.49
CA GLU A 282 -25.75 -3.14 -25.24
C GLU A 282 -24.86 -2.83 -24.03
N MET A 283 -23.56 -3.15 -24.11
CA MET A 283 -22.61 -2.84 -23.03
C MET A 283 -22.47 -1.33 -22.82
N TRP A 284 -22.40 -0.55 -23.90
CA TRP A 284 -22.31 0.90 -23.80
C TRP A 284 -23.55 1.51 -23.16
N LYS A 285 -24.74 1.06 -23.57
CA LYS A 285 -26.01 1.49 -22.96
C LYS A 285 -26.04 1.21 -21.46
N GLU A 286 -25.61 0.01 -21.07
CA GLU A 286 -25.61 -0.39 -19.67
C GLU A 286 -24.57 0.39 -18.84
N LEU A 287 -23.38 0.63 -19.39
CA LEU A 287 -22.38 1.51 -18.78
C LEU A 287 -22.92 2.93 -18.58
N CYS A 288 -23.60 3.50 -19.59
CA CYS A 288 -24.25 4.80 -19.47
C CYS A 288 -25.32 4.80 -18.37
N ARG A 289 -26.13 3.74 -18.27
CA ARG A 289 -27.14 3.60 -17.21
C ARG A 289 -26.51 3.64 -15.81
N ILE A 290 -25.47 2.83 -15.59
CA ILE A 290 -24.75 2.76 -14.30
C ILE A 290 -24.10 4.12 -13.98
N LYS A 291 -23.43 4.72 -14.97
CA LYS A 291 -22.82 6.06 -14.90
C LYS A 291 -23.85 7.11 -14.44
N ASP A 292 -24.98 7.21 -15.13
CA ASP A 292 -25.98 8.25 -14.87
C ASP A 292 -26.57 8.11 -13.47
N GLN A 293 -26.83 6.88 -13.03
CA GLN A 293 -27.29 6.61 -11.67
C GLN A 293 -26.26 7.05 -10.62
N TYR A 294 -24.98 6.71 -10.82
CA TYR A 294 -23.90 7.09 -9.91
C TYR A 294 -23.68 8.60 -9.86
N LEU A 295 -23.52 9.26 -11.01
CA LEU A 295 -23.25 10.70 -11.09
C LEU A 295 -24.41 11.54 -10.52
N LYS A 296 -25.66 11.08 -10.68
CA LYS A 296 -26.82 11.72 -10.06
C LYS A 296 -26.69 11.76 -8.54
N ILE A 297 -26.30 10.66 -7.91
CA ILE A 297 -26.12 10.60 -6.45
C ILE A 297 -24.95 11.48 -6.03
N VAL A 298 -23.80 11.37 -6.70
CA VAL A 298 -22.61 12.19 -6.40
C VAL A 298 -22.93 13.69 -6.45
N ARG A 299 -23.69 14.15 -7.44
CA ARG A 299 -24.14 15.55 -7.54
C ARG A 299 -25.01 16.00 -6.37
N VAL A 300 -25.94 15.14 -5.93
CA VAL A 300 -26.77 15.42 -4.76
C VAL A 300 -25.89 15.57 -3.52
N CYS A 301 -24.96 14.63 -3.29
CA CYS A 301 -24.00 14.72 -2.20
C CYS A 301 -23.17 16.01 -2.26
N ILE A 302 -22.60 16.34 -3.42
CA ILE A 302 -21.80 17.57 -3.60
C ILE A 302 -22.63 18.80 -3.29
N SER A 303 -23.86 18.88 -3.80
CA SER A 303 -24.76 20.01 -3.58
C SER A 303 -25.10 20.18 -2.10
N MET A 304 -25.46 19.09 -1.43
CA MET A 304 -25.81 19.09 0.00
C MET A 304 -24.59 19.45 0.86
N SER A 305 -23.45 18.78 0.65
CA SER A 305 -22.22 19.06 1.40
C SER A 305 -21.74 20.50 1.17
N ARG A 306 -21.73 20.98 -0.07
CA ARG A 306 -21.35 22.37 -0.37
C ARG A 306 -22.26 23.37 0.32
N ALA A 307 -23.58 23.15 0.33
CA ALA A 307 -24.52 24.04 1.02
C ALA A 307 -24.24 24.09 2.53
N TYR A 308 -24.01 22.94 3.16
CA TYR A 308 -23.66 22.84 4.58
C TYR A 308 -22.35 23.57 4.91
N TYR A 309 -21.25 23.22 4.24
CA TYR A 309 -19.94 23.82 4.51
C TYR A 309 -19.90 25.33 4.19
N CYS A 310 -20.64 25.79 3.18
CA CYS A 310 -20.80 27.22 2.90
C CYS A 310 -21.58 27.96 4.01
N ALA A 311 -22.59 27.34 4.62
CA ALA A 311 -23.34 27.92 5.73
C ALA A 311 -22.47 28.02 6.98
N GLU A 312 -21.75 26.95 7.33
CA GLU A 312 -20.78 26.94 8.44
C GLU A 312 -19.70 28.01 8.28
N LEU A 313 -19.17 28.15 7.05
CA LEU A 313 -18.13 29.14 6.76
C LEU A 313 -18.67 30.59 6.85
N LYS A 314 -19.95 30.83 6.56
CA LYS A 314 -20.60 32.13 6.78
C LYS A 314 -20.78 32.42 8.27
N SER A 315 -21.31 31.46 9.03
CA SER A 315 -21.46 31.58 10.50
C SER A 315 -20.13 31.90 11.17
N LEU A 316 -19.07 31.17 10.82
CA LEU A 316 -17.74 31.39 11.39
C LEU A 316 -17.18 32.79 11.08
N LYS A 317 -17.46 33.34 9.89
CA LYS A 317 -17.04 34.71 9.54
C LYS A 317 -17.75 35.75 10.39
N GLU A 318 -19.04 35.56 10.65
CA GLU A 318 -19.85 36.45 11.48
C GLU A 318 -19.37 36.41 12.94
N ASP A 319 -19.08 35.21 13.48
CA ASP A 319 -18.53 35.03 14.82
C ASP A 319 -17.16 35.68 14.99
N ILE A 320 -16.26 35.51 14.01
CA ILE A 320 -14.93 36.15 14.03
C ILE A 320 -15.06 37.69 13.99
N GLN A 321 -16.04 38.23 13.27
CA GLN A 321 -16.30 39.68 13.24
C GLN A 321 -16.82 40.16 14.60
N LEU A 322 -17.77 39.46 15.22
CA LEU A 322 -18.30 39.76 16.54
C LEU A 322 -17.22 39.74 17.63
N ILE A 323 -16.36 38.72 17.64
CA ILE A 323 -15.24 38.60 18.59
C ILE A 323 -14.23 39.74 18.44
N LYS A 324 -13.94 40.19 17.20
CA LYS A 324 -13.07 41.34 16.96
C LYS A 324 -13.66 42.65 17.47
N THR A 325 -14.99 42.77 17.53
CA THR A 325 -15.68 43.95 18.08
C THR A 325 -15.85 43.93 19.60
N MET A 326 -15.72 42.76 20.24
CA MET A 326 -15.88 42.57 21.68
C MET A 326 -14.55 42.15 22.32
N THR A 327 -13.59 43.06 22.43
CA THR A 327 -12.36 42.78 23.18
C THR A 327 -12.65 42.57 24.67
N THR A 328 -12.04 41.52 25.23
CA THR A 328 -12.00 41.08 26.65
C THR A 328 -13.17 40.23 27.15
N ARG A 329 -13.02 38.90 27.03
CA ARG A 329 -13.09 37.94 28.16
C ARG A 329 -12.87 36.51 27.68
N ASP A 330 -12.24 35.75 28.56
CA ASP A 330 -11.79 34.36 28.40
C ASP A 330 -12.81 33.45 27.72
N VAL A 331 -12.47 32.94 26.54
CA VAL A 331 -13.24 31.89 25.86
C VAL A 331 -12.49 30.58 26.02
N LYS A 332 -13.18 29.61 26.64
CA LYS A 332 -12.77 28.20 26.74
C LYS A 332 -12.20 27.72 25.42
N VAL A 333 -10.98 27.21 25.50
CA VAL A 333 -10.22 26.64 24.38
C VAL A 333 -10.99 25.45 23.81
N SER A 334 -11.73 25.68 22.73
CA SER A 334 -11.96 24.65 21.71
C SER A 334 -10.59 24.23 21.16
N ASN A 335 -10.38 22.95 20.88
CA ASN A 335 -9.06 22.41 20.51
C ASN A 335 -8.41 23.02 19.25
N MET A 336 -9.10 23.82 18.43
CA MET A 336 -8.55 24.50 17.24
C MET A 336 -8.93 25.98 17.15
N SER A 337 -8.00 26.82 16.69
CA SER A 337 -8.21 28.26 16.47
C SER A 337 -9.20 28.54 15.32
N PRO A 338 -9.94 29.67 15.33
CA PRO A 338 -10.90 30.03 14.27
C PRO A 338 -10.28 30.09 12.87
N GLN A 339 -9.02 30.50 12.75
CA GLN A 339 -8.29 30.54 11.48
C GLN A 339 -8.05 29.13 10.92
N VAL A 340 -7.71 28.17 11.78
CA VAL A 340 -7.52 26.78 11.38
C VAL A 340 -8.87 26.16 10.97
N GLN A 341 -9.94 26.43 11.73
CA GLN A 341 -11.28 25.97 11.37
C GLN A 341 -11.71 26.50 9.98
N TYR A 342 -11.45 27.78 9.71
CA TYR A 342 -11.72 28.38 8.41
C TYR A 342 -10.99 27.67 7.26
N GLN A 343 -9.70 27.37 7.45
CA GLN A 343 -8.89 26.66 6.47
C GLN A 343 -9.40 25.23 6.22
N VAL A 344 -9.82 24.51 7.27
CA VAL A 344 -10.39 23.16 7.13
C VAL A 344 -11.69 23.19 6.32
N LEU A 345 -12.60 24.12 6.61
CA LEU A 345 -13.85 24.28 5.85
C LEU A 345 -13.57 24.66 4.38
N GLN A 346 -12.60 25.55 4.13
CA GLN A 346 -12.19 25.89 2.77
C GLN A 346 -11.59 24.68 2.04
N SER A 347 -10.75 23.89 2.70
CA SER A 347 -10.15 22.69 2.11
C SER A 347 -11.23 21.68 1.70
N ALA A 348 -12.29 21.53 2.50
CA ALA A 348 -13.43 20.68 2.16
C ALA A 348 -14.15 21.16 0.88
N LEU A 349 -14.41 22.47 0.76
CA LEU A 349 -15.05 23.05 -0.42
C LEU A 349 -14.21 22.83 -1.70
N VAL A 350 -12.89 23.01 -1.61
CA VAL A 350 -11.98 22.74 -2.73
C VAL A 350 -12.04 21.27 -3.16
N THR A 351 -12.13 20.34 -2.21
CA THR A 351 -12.30 18.92 -2.51
C THR A 351 -13.61 18.66 -3.28
N PHE A 352 -14.72 19.31 -2.89
CA PHE A 352 -15.99 19.17 -3.61
C PHE A 352 -15.92 19.75 -5.03
N ASP A 353 -15.26 20.88 -5.20
CA ASP A 353 -15.07 21.51 -6.52
C ASP A 353 -14.18 20.64 -7.42
N MET A 354 -13.17 19.98 -6.86
CA MET A 354 -12.36 19.00 -7.58
C MET A 354 -13.19 17.80 -8.06
N MET A 355 -14.06 17.25 -7.20
CA MET A 355 -14.97 16.16 -7.59
C MET A 355 -15.95 16.61 -8.68
N GLU A 356 -16.56 17.78 -8.53
CA GLU A 356 -17.53 18.32 -9.48
C GLU A 356 -16.89 18.58 -10.85
N SER A 357 -15.67 19.11 -10.89
CA SER A 357 -14.90 19.29 -12.12
C SER A 357 -14.73 17.98 -12.91
N VAL A 358 -14.45 16.87 -12.21
CA VAL A 358 -14.34 15.56 -12.87
C VAL A 358 -15.71 15.04 -13.33
N VAL A 359 -16.77 15.26 -12.55
CA VAL A 359 -18.15 14.91 -12.93
C VAL A 359 -18.55 15.62 -14.22
N VAL A 360 -18.38 16.95 -14.29
CA VAL A 360 -18.67 17.75 -15.49
C VAL A 360 -17.88 17.23 -16.68
N ARG A 361 -16.58 16.96 -16.50
CA ARG A 361 -15.75 16.45 -17.60
C ARG A 361 -16.23 15.09 -18.12
N ILE A 362 -16.71 14.21 -17.25
CA ILE A 362 -17.27 12.91 -17.64
C ILE A 362 -18.50 13.09 -18.54
N GLU A 363 -19.32 14.08 -18.26
CA GLU A 363 -20.54 14.37 -19.01
C GLU A 363 -20.25 14.98 -20.37
N GLU A 364 -19.33 15.95 -20.43
CA GLU A 364 -18.82 16.49 -21.69
C GLU A 364 -18.31 15.36 -22.61
N ILE A 365 -17.49 14.45 -22.07
CA ILE A 365 -16.99 13.29 -22.83
C ILE A 365 -18.17 12.43 -23.32
N THR A 366 -19.21 12.25 -22.51
CA THR A 366 -20.38 11.44 -22.90
C THR A 366 -21.14 12.11 -24.05
N GLU A 367 -21.38 13.42 -23.98
CA GLU A 367 -22.08 14.21 -25.00
C GLU A 367 -21.30 14.26 -26.33
N GLU A 368 -19.98 14.48 -26.26
CA GLU A 368 -19.07 14.43 -27.42
C GLU A 368 -19.09 13.07 -28.14
N LYS A 369 -19.42 12.00 -27.42
CA LYS A 369 -19.49 10.64 -28.00
C LYS A 369 -20.87 10.33 -28.56
N LEU A 370 -21.94 10.74 -27.90
CA LEU A 370 -23.32 10.60 -28.40
C LEU A 370 -23.52 11.37 -29.70
N SER A 371 -22.98 12.60 -29.79
CA SER A 371 -23.02 13.41 -31.01
C SER A 371 -22.25 12.83 -32.20
N LYS A 372 -21.34 11.87 -31.98
CA LYS A 372 -20.63 11.12 -33.05
C LYS A 372 -21.32 9.82 -33.46
N MET A 373 -22.34 9.40 -32.71
CA MET A 373 -23.13 8.20 -33.01
C MET A 373 -24.38 8.51 -33.84
N HIS A 374 -24.82 9.77 -33.84
CA HIS A 374 -25.79 10.34 -34.75
C HIS A 374 -25.07 11.01 -35.92
#